data_AF-A0A955G7W0-F1
#
_entry.id   AF-A0A955G7W0-F1
#
_cell.length_a   1.000
_cell.length_b   1.000
_cell.length_c   1.000
_cell.angle_alpha   90.00
_cell.angle_beta   90.00
_cell.angle_gamma   90.00
#
_symmetry.space_group_name_H-M   'P 1'
#
loop_
_entity.id
_entity.type
_entity.pdbx_description
1 polymer ?
#
loop_
_entity_poly.entity_id
_entity_poly.type
_entity_poly.pdbx_seq_one_letter_code
_entity_poly.pdbx_strand_id
1 'polypeptide(L)'
;MSDMTGQRSIRGWQKLANFFGVVGYILLALEWVWVAALYLPLLMDNKIFQEYILPQDKAISNDTVAMNEPSLLLTIVAVTVSLIVIVTTAIILVKLPLKFAKSSHKIIKQTAEAGIPIFTRHQKITKKKRKLLTARIALWLKVSLAIIPLFSLVGVYYIEPPVPLDVYMIVSLFLSFSVLIIFLLQYVVAYLKKIPSENLL
;
A
#
# COMPACT_ATOMS: atom_id res chain seq x y z
N MET A 1 37.66 -15.55 -16.01
CA MET A 1 37.28 -14.15 -16.35
C MET A 1 35.84 -14.00 -16.87
N SER A 2 35.13 -15.09 -17.23
CA SER A 2 33.73 -15.09 -17.70
C SER A 2 32.65 -14.88 -16.60
N ASP A 3 33.02 -14.86 -15.33
CA ASP A 3 32.05 -14.92 -14.22
C ASP A 3 31.55 -13.53 -13.76
N MET A 4 32.35 -12.48 -13.98
CA MET A 4 32.02 -11.12 -13.50
C MET A 4 30.95 -10.40 -14.34
N THR A 5 30.80 -10.75 -15.63
CA THR A 5 29.81 -10.14 -16.54
C THR A 5 28.41 -10.72 -16.32
N GLY A 6 28.30 -12.03 -16.12
CA GLY A 6 27.04 -12.70 -15.76
C GLY A 6 26.49 -12.22 -14.42
N GLN A 7 27.36 -12.06 -13.43
CA GLN A 7 26.96 -11.63 -12.08
C GLN A 7 26.51 -10.15 -12.02
N ARG A 8 27.11 -9.25 -12.83
CA ARG A 8 26.66 -7.86 -12.98
C ARG A 8 25.28 -7.76 -13.67
N SER A 9 25.06 -8.56 -14.71
CA SER A 9 23.78 -8.62 -15.43
C SER A 9 22.64 -9.03 -14.49
N ILE A 10 22.83 -10.10 -13.71
CA ILE A 10 21.82 -10.61 -12.77
C ILE A 10 21.46 -9.57 -11.69
N ARG A 11 22.44 -8.81 -11.18
CA ARG A 11 22.19 -7.71 -10.23
C ARG A 11 21.31 -6.60 -10.81
N GLY A 12 21.46 -6.26 -12.09
CA GLY A 12 20.60 -5.29 -12.77
C GLY A 12 19.15 -5.73 -12.84
N TRP A 13 18.92 -6.98 -13.26
CA TRP A 13 17.58 -7.58 -13.32
C TRP A 13 16.92 -7.71 -11.94
N GLN A 14 17.71 -7.98 -10.90
CA GLN A 14 17.23 -8.00 -9.53
C GLN A 14 16.75 -6.61 -9.06
N LYS A 15 17.51 -5.54 -9.36
CA LYS A 15 17.08 -4.17 -9.06
C LYS A 15 15.77 -3.83 -9.79
N LEU A 16 15.64 -4.23 -11.05
CA LEU A 16 14.42 -4.02 -11.83
C LEU A 16 13.22 -4.78 -11.24
N ALA A 17 13.39 -6.06 -10.90
CA ALA A 17 12.35 -6.84 -10.25
C ALA A 17 11.92 -6.25 -8.90
N ASN A 18 12.88 -5.74 -8.11
CA ASN A 18 12.61 -5.06 -6.85
C ASN A 18 11.94 -3.70 -7.02
N PHE A 19 12.26 -2.98 -8.09
CA PHE A 19 11.56 -1.75 -8.46
C PHE A 19 10.08 -2.04 -8.71
N PHE A 20 9.77 -3.05 -9.53
CA PHE A 20 8.38 -3.49 -9.73
C PHE A 20 7.73 -3.92 -8.40
N GLY A 21 8.43 -4.68 -7.57
CA GLY A 21 7.93 -5.05 -6.24
C GLY A 21 7.55 -3.85 -5.38
N VAL A 22 8.43 -2.85 -5.29
CA VAL A 22 8.17 -1.61 -4.55
C VAL A 22 6.98 -0.84 -5.12
N VAL A 23 6.92 -0.64 -6.45
CA VAL A 23 5.80 0.07 -7.09
C VAL A 23 4.49 -0.68 -6.85
N GLY A 24 4.51 -2.02 -6.95
CA GLY A 24 3.34 -2.86 -6.67
C GLY A 24 2.86 -2.70 -5.23
N TYR A 25 3.76 -2.66 -4.24
CA TYR A 25 3.41 -2.37 -2.86
C TYR A 25 2.83 -0.97 -2.65
N ILE A 26 3.36 0.04 -3.35
CA ILE A 26 2.85 1.41 -3.27
C ILE A 26 1.43 1.49 -3.81
N LEU A 27 1.21 0.91 -4.99
CA LEU A 27 -0.12 0.89 -5.60
C LEU A 27 -1.11 0.09 -4.76
N LEU A 28 -0.70 -1.06 -4.21
CA LEU A 28 -1.53 -1.84 -3.30
C LEU A 28 -1.89 -1.04 -2.04
N ALA A 29 -0.94 -0.32 -1.45
CA ALA A 29 -1.23 0.54 -0.30
C ALA A 29 -2.19 1.68 -0.68
N LEU A 30 -2.00 2.30 -1.85
CA LEU A 30 -2.87 3.35 -2.35
C LEU A 30 -4.28 2.84 -2.62
N GLU A 31 -4.41 1.63 -3.16
CA GLU A 31 -5.69 0.94 -3.36
C GLU A 31 -6.42 0.74 -2.03
N TRP A 32 -5.72 0.28 -0.98
CA TRP A 32 -6.29 0.16 0.36
C TRP A 32 -6.67 1.50 1.00
N VAL A 33 -5.88 2.56 0.76
CA VAL A 33 -6.23 3.93 1.18
C VAL A 33 -7.48 4.43 0.45
N TRP A 34 -7.60 4.13 -0.84
CA TRP A 34 -8.77 4.48 -1.64
C TRP A 34 -10.05 3.80 -1.13
N VAL A 35 -9.96 2.51 -0.78
CA VAL A 35 -11.05 1.78 -0.11
C VAL A 35 -11.35 2.38 1.26
N ALA A 36 -10.34 2.68 2.07
CA ALA A 36 -10.56 3.29 3.39
C ALA A 36 -11.26 4.66 3.28
N ALA A 37 -10.89 5.47 2.28
CA ALA A 37 -11.52 6.78 2.04
C ALA A 37 -13.00 6.64 1.67
N LEU A 38 -13.38 5.61 0.91
CA LEU A 38 -14.78 5.33 0.57
C LEU A 38 -15.64 5.07 1.81
N TYR A 39 -15.15 4.26 2.76
CA TYR A 39 -15.90 3.91 3.97
C TYR A 39 -15.69 4.87 5.13
N LEU A 40 -14.86 5.90 4.95
CA LEU A 40 -14.57 6.88 6.00
C LEU A 40 -15.82 7.60 6.51
N PRO A 41 -16.76 8.07 5.66
CA PRO A 41 -17.99 8.70 6.15
C PRO A 41 -18.81 7.78 7.05
N LEU A 42 -18.91 6.50 6.68
CA LEU A 42 -19.63 5.49 7.48
C LEU A 42 -19.00 5.28 8.87
N LEU A 43 -17.68 5.40 8.98
CA LEU A 43 -16.98 5.37 10.25
C LEU A 43 -17.22 6.63 11.07
N MET A 44 -17.32 7.80 10.42
CA MET A 44 -17.53 9.09 11.08
C MET A 44 -18.98 9.27 11.58
N ASP A 45 -19.96 8.67 10.91
CA ASP A 45 -21.36 8.65 11.34
C ASP A 45 -21.63 7.64 12.47
N ASN A 46 -20.64 6.80 12.81
CA ASN A 46 -20.78 5.82 13.88
C ASN A 46 -20.68 6.51 15.24
N LYS A 47 -21.76 6.39 16.04
CA LYS A 47 -21.87 6.94 17.40
C LYS A 47 -20.69 6.56 18.31
N ILE A 48 -20.15 5.34 18.18
CA ILE A 48 -19.01 4.88 18.97
C ILE A 48 -17.73 5.64 18.57
N PHE A 49 -17.55 5.91 17.28
CA PHE A 49 -16.38 6.65 16.80
C PHE A 49 -16.44 8.12 17.24
N GLN A 50 -17.64 8.72 17.19
CA GLN A 50 -17.87 10.08 17.68
C GLN A 50 -17.67 10.21 19.20
N GLU A 51 -18.10 9.23 19.98
CA GLU A 51 -18.05 9.30 21.45
C GLU A 51 -16.64 9.07 22.02
N TYR A 52 -15.82 8.22 21.38
CA TYR A 52 -14.54 7.78 21.94
C TYR A 52 -13.28 8.26 21.20
N ILE A 53 -13.38 8.68 19.93
CA ILE A 53 -12.20 9.00 19.09
C ILE A 53 -12.18 10.47 18.67
N LEU A 54 -13.33 11.04 18.33
CA LEU A 54 -13.42 12.46 18.01
C LEU A 54 -13.48 13.28 19.31
N PRO A 55 -12.74 14.39 19.41
CA PRO A 55 -12.97 15.35 20.49
C PRO A 55 -14.41 15.83 20.36
N GLN A 56 -15.23 15.65 21.41
CA GLN A 56 -16.59 16.17 21.42
C GLN A 56 -16.54 17.65 21.07
N ASP A 57 -17.38 18.06 20.11
CA ASP A 57 -17.60 19.46 19.78
C ASP A 57 -18.07 20.18 21.03
N LYS A 58 -17.12 20.70 21.82
CA LYS A 58 -17.40 21.86 22.64
C LYS A 58 -17.78 22.91 21.63
N ALA A 59 -19.08 23.21 21.56
CA ALA A 59 -19.60 24.32 20.80
C ALA A 59 -18.70 25.53 21.08
N ILE A 60 -17.81 25.83 20.13
CA ILE A 60 -17.04 27.05 20.17
C ILE A 60 -18.12 28.10 19.93
N SER A 61 -18.41 28.89 20.97
CA SER A 61 -19.24 30.06 20.81
C SER A 61 -18.72 30.80 19.59
N ASN A 62 -19.59 31.00 18.59
CA ASN A 62 -19.30 31.86 17.45
C ASN A 62 -19.21 33.30 17.99
N ASP A 63 -18.13 33.61 18.71
CA ASP A 63 -17.67 34.97 18.81
C ASP A 63 -17.37 35.36 17.38
N THR A 64 -18.14 36.33 16.89
CA THR A 64 -17.90 36.99 15.62
C THR A 64 -16.53 37.64 15.74
N VAL A 65 -15.49 36.90 15.35
CA VAL A 65 -14.13 37.44 15.25
C VAL A 65 -14.24 38.53 14.20
N ALA A 66 -14.20 39.78 14.65
CA ALA A 66 -14.11 40.94 13.77
C ALA A 66 -12.97 40.66 12.79
N MET A 67 -13.28 40.77 11.50
CA MET A 67 -12.36 40.48 10.40
C MET A 67 -11.30 41.60 10.37
N ASN A 68 -10.40 41.60 11.34
CA ASN A 68 -9.23 42.45 11.37
C ASN A 68 -8.22 41.91 10.37
N GLU A 69 -7.57 42.80 9.62
CA GLU A 69 -6.50 42.41 8.70
C GLU A 69 -5.49 41.52 9.46
N PRO A 70 -5.17 40.33 8.93
CA PRO A 70 -4.26 39.43 9.62
C PRO A 70 -2.91 40.13 9.78
N SER A 71 -2.41 40.18 11.02
CA SER A 71 -1.10 40.79 11.25
C SER A 71 -0.05 40.13 10.35
N LEU A 72 0.85 40.93 9.80
CA LEU A 72 1.93 40.44 8.91
C LEU A 72 2.69 39.26 9.54
N LEU A 73 2.91 39.31 10.85
CA LEU A 73 3.52 38.21 11.62
C LEU A 73 2.69 36.93 11.59
N LEU A 74 1.38 37.03 11.79
CA LEU A 74 0.49 35.86 11.82
C LEU A 74 0.37 35.21 10.43
N THR A 75 0.38 36.02 9.37
CA THR A 75 0.44 35.55 7.98
C THR A 75 1.75 34.82 7.69
N ILE A 76 2.90 35.37 8.10
CA ILE A 76 4.20 34.72 7.91
C ILE A 76 4.25 33.38 8.66
N VAL A 77 3.75 33.33 9.90
CA VAL A 77 3.68 32.08 10.67
C VAL A 77 2.77 31.06 10.00
N ALA A 78 1.57 31.46 9.57
CA ALA A 78 0.61 30.57 8.91
C ALA A 78 1.17 29.98 7.60
N VAL A 79 1.83 30.81 6.78
CA VAL A 79 2.50 30.36 5.55
C VAL A 79 3.65 29.40 5.87
N THR A 80 4.45 29.71 6.89
CA THR A 80 5.58 28.86 7.31
C THR A 80 5.09 27.49 7.79
N VAL A 81 4.08 27.45 8.65
CA VAL A 81 3.47 26.21 9.13
C VAL A 81 2.87 25.42 7.97
N SER A 82 2.15 26.09 7.06
CA SER A 82 1.58 25.44 5.88
C SER A 82 2.65 24.80 4.99
N LEU A 83 3.76 25.51 4.74
CA LEU A 83 4.91 24.95 4.01
C LEU A 83 5.51 23.75 4.72
N ILE A 84 5.70 23.82 6.04
CA ILE A 84 6.22 22.68 6.83
C ILE A 84 5.29 21.47 6.72
N VAL A 85 3.97 21.66 6.82
CA VAL A 85 2.99 20.58 6.70
C VAL A 85 3.01 19.97 5.29
N ILE A 86 3.08 20.79 4.24
CA ILE A 86 3.17 20.30 2.85
C ILE A 86 4.44 19.49 2.65
N VAL A 87 5.60 20.02 3.07
CA VAL A 87 6.89 19.34 2.93
C VAL A 87 6.91 18.04 3.74
N THR A 88 6.43 18.07 4.97
CA THR A 88 6.37 16.89 5.85
C THR A 88 5.45 15.83 5.26
N THR A 89 4.26 16.23 4.79
CA THR A 89 3.30 15.35 4.10
C THR A 89 3.92 14.73 2.86
N ALA A 90 4.61 15.49 2.01
CA ALA A 90 5.29 14.98 0.83
C ALA A 90 6.38 13.95 1.19
N ILE A 91 7.20 14.24 2.21
CA ILE A 91 8.24 13.32 2.71
C ILE A 91 7.61 12.03 3.24
N ILE A 92 6.53 12.15 4.03
CA ILE A 92 5.77 11.03 4.59
C ILE A 92 5.22 10.17 3.45
N LEU A 93 4.51 10.78 2.49
CA LEU A 93 3.90 10.10 1.35
C LEU A 93 4.91 9.34 0.47
N VAL A 94 6.18 9.76 0.44
CA VAL A 94 7.22 9.05 -0.33
C VAL A 94 7.98 8.03 0.53
N LYS A 95 8.46 8.43 1.72
CA LYS A 95 9.38 7.60 2.53
C LYS A 95 8.67 6.49 3.30
N LEU A 96 7.43 6.69 3.76
CA LEU A 96 6.68 5.64 4.44
C LEU A 96 6.41 4.45 3.53
N PRO A 97 5.85 4.61 2.31
CA PRO A 97 5.62 3.46 1.44
C PRO A 97 6.89 2.67 1.15
N LEU A 98 8.03 3.36 0.96
CA LEU A 98 9.33 2.72 0.72
C LEU A 98 9.82 1.89 1.92
N LYS A 99 9.65 2.41 3.14
CA LYS A 99 10.00 1.67 4.37
C LYS A 99 9.03 0.50 4.60
N PHE A 100 7.74 0.73 4.38
CA PHE A 100 6.73 -0.31 4.52
C PHE A 100 6.91 -1.42 3.50
N ALA A 101 7.24 -1.14 2.24
CA ALA A 101 7.45 -2.18 1.22
C ALA A 101 8.45 -3.27 1.68
N LYS A 102 9.54 -2.89 2.35
CA LYS A 102 10.52 -3.85 2.91
C LYS A 102 9.95 -4.65 4.08
N SER A 103 9.24 -3.99 4.99
CA SER A 103 8.61 -4.63 6.14
C SER A 103 7.47 -5.57 5.70
N SER A 104 6.63 -5.13 4.78
CA SER A 104 5.53 -5.87 4.17
C SER A 104 6.04 -7.13 3.46
N HIS A 105 7.15 -7.03 2.72
CA HIS A 105 7.80 -8.21 2.15
C HIS A 105 8.20 -9.23 3.22
N LYS A 106 8.83 -8.77 4.31
CA LYS A 106 9.24 -9.65 5.42
C LYS A 106 8.04 -10.35 6.04
N ILE A 107 6.94 -9.61 6.30
CA ILE A 107 5.70 -10.16 6.85
C ILE A 107 5.12 -11.20 5.90
N ILE A 108 4.91 -10.85 4.62
CA ILE A 108 4.36 -11.79 3.62
C ILE A 108 5.21 -13.05 3.53
N LYS A 109 6.54 -12.92 3.54
CA LYS A 109 7.44 -14.07 3.50
C LYS A 109 7.33 -14.93 4.75
N GLN A 110 7.26 -14.34 5.94
CA GLN A 110 7.07 -15.07 7.20
C GLN A 110 5.73 -15.81 7.21
N THR A 111 4.64 -15.15 6.79
CA THR A 111 3.32 -15.76 6.63
C THR A 111 3.36 -16.90 5.62
N ALA A 112 4.03 -16.70 4.47
CA ALA A 112 4.19 -17.73 3.47
C ALA A 112 4.98 -18.94 3.98
N GLU A 113 6.04 -18.71 4.75
CA GLU A 113 6.84 -19.76 5.39
C GLU A 113 6.08 -20.55 6.45
N ALA A 114 5.25 -19.86 7.25
CA ALA A 114 4.35 -20.47 8.23
C ALA A 114 3.22 -21.26 7.56
N GLY A 115 2.79 -20.87 6.36
CA GLY A 115 1.76 -21.58 5.59
C GLY A 115 2.24 -22.86 4.90
N ILE A 116 3.56 -23.06 4.72
CA ILE A 116 4.12 -24.24 4.04
C ILE A 116 3.58 -25.58 4.57
N PRO A 117 3.55 -25.84 5.90
CA PRO A 117 3.10 -27.12 6.43
C PRO A 117 1.65 -27.43 6.10
N ILE A 118 0.80 -26.41 5.93
CA ILE A 118 -0.61 -26.55 5.55
C ILE A 118 -0.69 -27.12 4.13
N PHE A 119 0.05 -26.53 3.18
CA PHE A 119 0.06 -26.98 1.78
C PHE A 119 0.80 -28.30 1.56
N THR A 120 1.79 -28.63 2.40
CA THR A 120 2.53 -29.89 2.30
C THR A 120 1.98 -30.99 3.19
N ARG A 121 0.85 -30.79 3.88
CA ARG A 121 0.30 -31.73 4.87
C ARG A 121 1.37 -32.18 5.88
N HIS A 122 2.18 -31.24 6.37
CA HIS A 122 3.32 -31.44 7.27
C HIS A 122 4.45 -32.35 6.76
N GLN A 123 4.52 -32.65 5.46
CA GLN A 123 5.62 -33.43 4.89
C GLN A 123 6.95 -32.66 4.87
N LYS A 124 8.05 -33.36 5.14
CA LYS A 124 9.42 -32.82 5.04
C LYS A 124 9.76 -32.55 3.57
N ILE A 125 10.05 -31.30 3.24
CA ILE A 125 10.45 -30.87 1.89
C ILE A 125 11.90 -30.39 1.85
N THR A 126 12.55 -30.57 0.71
CA THR A 126 13.92 -30.08 0.48
C THR A 126 13.97 -28.55 0.46
N LYS A 127 15.13 -27.97 0.85
CA LYS A 127 15.33 -26.51 0.90
C LYS A 127 14.97 -25.80 -0.42
N LYS A 128 15.28 -26.41 -1.56
CA LYS A 128 14.95 -25.87 -2.90
C LYS A 128 13.43 -25.82 -3.14
N LYS A 129 12.71 -26.92 -2.87
CA LYS A 129 11.25 -26.98 -3.00
C LYS A 129 10.56 -26.02 -2.02
N ARG A 130 11.08 -25.90 -0.80
CA ARG A 130 10.60 -24.94 0.21
C ARG A 130 10.66 -23.51 -0.32
N LYS A 131 11.80 -23.06 -0.86
CA LYS A 131 11.96 -21.71 -1.42
C LYS A 131 10.98 -21.41 -2.57
N LEU A 132 10.74 -22.38 -3.46
CA LEU A 132 9.79 -22.23 -4.57
C LEU A 132 8.35 -22.12 -4.04
N LEU A 133 8.00 -22.96 -3.07
CA LEU A 133 6.66 -22.96 -2.48
C LEU A 133 6.37 -21.67 -1.72
N THR A 134 7.34 -21.17 -0.94
CA THR A 134 7.26 -19.85 -0.29
C THR A 134 6.98 -18.75 -1.31
N ALA A 135 7.71 -18.74 -2.43
CA ALA A 135 7.53 -17.72 -3.46
C ALA A 135 6.12 -17.76 -4.08
N ARG A 136 5.58 -18.95 -4.31
CA ARG A 136 4.20 -19.12 -4.82
C ARG A 136 3.17 -18.67 -3.80
N ILE A 137 3.31 -19.08 -2.53
CA ILE A 137 2.39 -18.68 -1.46
C ILE A 137 2.44 -17.15 -1.26
N ALA A 138 3.62 -16.55 -1.30
CA ALA A 138 3.79 -15.09 -1.22
C ALA A 138 3.10 -14.36 -2.40
N LEU A 139 3.19 -14.90 -3.62
CA LEU A 139 2.47 -14.35 -4.77
C LEU A 139 0.96 -14.42 -4.55
N TRP A 140 0.45 -15.58 -4.12
CA TRP A 140 -0.98 -15.74 -3.82
C TRP A 140 -1.45 -14.79 -2.71
N LEU A 141 -0.66 -14.58 -1.66
CA LEU A 141 -0.97 -13.59 -0.62
C LEU A 141 -1.07 -12.18 -1.21
N LYS A 142 -0.12 -11.76 -2.06
CA LYS A 142 -0.15 -10.46 -2.73
C LYS A 142 -1.39 -10.30 -3.61
N VAL A 143 -1.71 -11.33 -4.41
CA VAL A 143 -2.88 -11.33 -5.30
C VAL A 143 -4.18 -11.29 -4.50
N SER A 144 -4.30 -12.08 -3.43
CA SER A 144 -5.48 -12.04 -2.55
C SER A 144 -5.68 -10.67 -1.92
N LEU A 145 -4.59 -10.02 -1.47
CA LEU A 145 -4.64 -8.66 -0.92
C LEU A 145 -5.08 -7.60 -1.94
N ALA A 146 -4.79 -7.79 -3.23
CA ALA A 146 -5.23 -6.91 -4.33
C ALA A 146 -6.67 -7.19 -4.75
N ILE A 147 -7.16 -8.42 -4.57
CA ILE A 147 -8.54 -8.78 -4.92
C ILE A 147 -9.55 -8.28 -3.86
N ILE A 148 -9.17 -8.21 -2.57
CA ILE A 148 -10.08 -7.75 -1.51
C ILE A 148 -10.66 -6.34 -1.78
N PRO A 149 -9.86 -5.33 -2.17
CA PRO A 149 -10.37 -4.03 -2.59
C PRO A 149 -11.39 -4.08 -3.74
N LEU A 150 -11.23 -4.99 -4.71
CA LEU A 150 -12.22 -5.15 -5.78
C LEU A 150 -13.57 -5.63 -5.25
N PHE A 151 -13.58 -6.50 -4.23
CA PHE A 151 -14.84 -6.90 -3.59
C PHE A 151 -15.52 -5.74 -2.86
N SER A 152 -14.77 -4.74 -2.41
CA SER A 152 -15.37 -3.55 -1.79
C SER A 152 -16.24 -2.73 -2.75
N LEU A 153 -16.04 -2.86 -4.07
CA LEU A 153 -16.92 -2.27 -5.09
C LEU A 153 -18.37 -2.75 -4.94
N VAL A 154 -18.59 -3.99 -4.48
CA VAL A 154 -19.94 -4.50 -4.19
C VAL A 154 -20.58 -3.72 -3.05
N GLY A 155 -19.79 -3.36 -2.04
CA GLY A 155 -20.27 -2.58 -0.90
C GLY A 155 -20.69 -1.15 -1.27
N VAL A 156 -20.14 -0.58 -2.35
CA VAL A 156 -20.50 0.76 -2.83
C VAL A 156 -21.99 0.86 -3.20
N TYR A 157 -22.60 -0.23 -3.67
CA TYR A 157 -24.04 -0.22 -3.98
C TYR A 157 -24.94 -0.05 -2.75
N TYR A 158 -24.40 -0.24 -1.54
CA TYR A 158 -25.13 -0.15 -0.28
C TYR A 158 -24.84 1.13 0.51
N ILE A 159 -23.95 1.98 0.02
CA ILE A 159 -23.58 3.25 0.66
C ILE A 159 -23.71 4.38 -0.37
N GLU A 160 -24.08 5.59 0.06
CA GLU A 160 -23.97 6.76 -0.81
C GLU A 160 -22.51 7.21 -0.82
N PRO A 161 -21.75 6.99 -1.91
CA PRO A 161 -20.34 7.32 -1.91
C PRO A 161 -20.16 8.85 -1.90
N PRO A 162 -19.15 9.38 -1.19
CA PRO A 162 -18.85 10.83 -1.19
C PRO A 162 -18.34 11.34 -2.54
N VAL A 163 -17.99 10.42 -3.45
CA VAL A 163 -17.46 10.68 -4.78
C VAL A 163 -18.36 9.95 -5.79
N PRO A 164 -18.60 10.49 -7.00
CA PRO A 164 -19.41 9.81 -8.01
C PRO A 164 -18.94 8.38 -8.26
N LEU A 165 -19.90 7.45 -8.36
CA LEU A 165 -19.66 6.01 -8.52
C LEU A 165 -18.70 5.71 -9.68
N ASP A 166 -18.87 6.40 -10.81
CA ASP A 166 -18.04 6.22 -12.00
C ASP A 166 -16.56 6.51 -11.73
N VAL A 167 -16.27 7.58 -10.99
CA VAL A 167 -14.91 7.96 -10.62
C VAL A 167 -14.31 6.89 -9.70
N TYR A 168 -15.09 6.42 -8.73
CA TYR A 168 -14.63 5.36 -7.83
C TYR A 168 -14.33 4.06 -8.58
N MET A 169 -15.23 3.63 -9.47
CA MET A 169 -15.05 2.42 -10.27
C MET A 169 -13.81 2.50 -11.17
N ILE A 170 -13.65 3.61 -11.90
CA ILE A 170 -12.51 3.81 -12.81
C ILE A 170 -11.18 3.77 -12.03
N VAL A 171 -11.09 4.50 -10.92
CA VAL A 171 -9.85 4.56 -10.12
C VAL A 171 -9.54 3.20 -9.50
N SER A 172 -10.54 2.53 -8.92
CA SER A 172 -10.37 1.21 -8.31
C SER A 172 -9.91 0.18 -9.34
N LEU A 173 -10.59 0.08 -10.50
CA LEU A 173 -10.20 -0.83 -11.58
C LEU A 173 -8.79 -0.55 -12.08
N PHE A 174 -8.44 0.72 -12.29
CA PHE A 174 -7.10 1.11 -12.75
C PHE A 174 -6.03 0.71 -11.73
N LEU A 175 -6.25 0.97 -10.44
CA LEU A 175 -5.30 0.61 -9.38
C LEU A 175 -5.15 -0.91 -9.27
N SER A 176 -6.24 -1.67 -9.16
CA SER A 176 -6.18 -3.13 -9.03
C SER A 176 -5.49 -3.78 -10.25
N PHE A 177 -5.84 -3.34 -11.46
CA PHE A 177 -5.23 -3.86 -12.68
C PHE A 177 -3.73 -3.55 -12.74
N SER A 178 -3.33 -2.33 -12.35
CA SER A 178 -1.94 -1.92 -12.30
C SER A 178 -1.14 -2.72 -11.26
N VAL A 179 -1.71 -2.97 -10.07
CA VAL A 179 -1.09 -3.82 -9.03
C VAL A 179 -0.84 -5.23 -9.55
N LEU A 180 -1.85 -5.84 -10.19
CA LEU A 180 -1.75 -7.19 -10.74
C LEU A 180 -0.68 -7.28 -11.84
N ILE A 181 -0.68 -6.33 -12.79
CA ILE A 181 0.32 -6.28 -13.85
C ILE A 181 1.73 -6.14 -13.26
N ILE A 182 1.93 -5.24 -12.30
CA ILE A 182 3.25 -4.97 -11.76
C ILE A 182 3.79 -6.17 -10.97
N PHE A 183 2.97 -6.82 -10.15
CA PHE A 183 3.40 -8.06 -9.46
C PHE A 183 3.62 -9.22 -10.43
N LEU A 184 2.84 -9.30 -11.52
CA LEU A 184 3.08 -10.29 -12.58
C LEU A 184 4.40 -10.02 -13.31
N LEU A 185 4.69 -8.77 -13.66
CA LEU A 185 5.96 -8.38 -14.27
C LEU A 185 7.15 -8.69 -13.37
N GLN A 186 7.03 -8.40 -12.06
CA GLN A 186 8.03 -8.80 -11.07
C GLN A 186 8.26 -10.32 -11.10
N TYR A 187 7.18 -11.11 -11.10
CA TYR A 187 7.25 -12.57 -11.12
C TYR A 187 7.90 -13.10 -12.41
N VAL A 188 7.50 -12.56 -13.57
CA VAL A 188 8.03 -12.96 -14.88
C VAL A 188 9.52 -12.65 -14.97
N VAL A 189 9.96 -11.44 -14.57
CA VAL A 189 11.38 -11.07 -14.56
C VAL A 189 12.18 -11.99 -13.64
N ALA A 190 11.65 -12.27 -12.44
CA ALA A 190 12.27 -13.18 -11.49
C ALA A 190 12.40 -14.61 -12.04
N TYR A 191 11.36 -15.12 -12.70
CA TYR A 191 11.34 -16.45 -13.29
C TYR A 191 12.32 -16.57 -14.45
N LEU A 192 12.26 -15.64 -15.43
CA LEU A 192 13.11 -15.66 -16.63
C LEU A 192 14.60 -15.53 -16.29
N LYS A 193 14.93 -14.73 -15.27
CA LYS A 193 16.32 -14.49 -14.85
C LYS A 193 16.79 -15.39 -13.70
N LYS A 194 15.98 -16.38 -13.31
CA LYS A 194 16.26 -17.35 -12.23
C LYS A 194 16.71 -16.66 -10.92
N ILE A 195 16.09 -15.51 -10.61
CA ILE A 195 16.46 -14.72 -9.44
C ILE A 195 15.96 -15.44 -8.19
N PRO A 196 16.82 -15.65 -7.16
CA PRO A 196 16.39 -16.26 -5.91
C PRO A 196 15.23 -15.48 -5.29
N SER A 197 14.17 -16.18 -4.85
CA SER A 197 13.01 -15.55 -4.23
C SER A 197 13.32 -14.80 -2.93
N GLU A 198 14.44 -15.12 -2.28
CA GLU A 198 14.92 -14.43 -1.08
C GLU A 198 15.41 -13.00 -1.33
N ASN A 199 15.64 -12.65 -2.59
CA ASN A 199 16.24 -11.40 -3.05
C ASN A 199 15.23 -10.45 -3.70
N LEU A 200 13.96 -10.86 -3.77
CA LEU A 200 12.84 -10.14 -4.39
C LEU A 200 11.98 -9.49 -3.30
N LEU A 201 11.51 -8.25 -3.52
CA LEU A 201 10.57 -7.54 -2.66
C LEU A 201 9.10 -7.81 -3.03
#